data_AF-A0A2H9N6V0-F1
#
_entry.id   AF-A0A2H9N6V0-F1
#
_cell.length_a   1.000
_cell.length_b   1.000
_cell.length_c   1.000
_cell.angle_alpha   90.00
_cell.angle_beta   90.00
_cell.angle_gamma   90.00
#
_symmetry.space_group_name_H-M   'P 1'
#
loop_
_entity.id
_entity.type
_entity.pdbx_description
1 polymer ?
#
loop_
_entity_poly.entity_id
_entity_poly.type
_entity_poly.pdbx_seq_one_letter_code
_entity_poly.pdbx_strand_id
1 'polypeptide(L)' 'TVLHFFLGEALDSGDEAKLFVRKVINNYKIPYITITPTFSICTRHGYIRGKHDYCPYCDEELAGGKGKKENVNKPDFFLS' A
#
# COMPACT_ATOMS: atom_id res chain seq x y z
N THR A 1 -22.17 11.64 4.01
CA THR A 1 -21.44 10.58 4.71
C THR A 1 -20.13 10.36 3.99
N VAL A 2 -19.02 10.26 4.73
CA VAL A 2 -17.70 9.93 4.16
C VAL A 2 -17.38 8.50 4.55
N LEU A 3 -16.93 7.70 3.59
CA LEU A 3 -16.51 6.32 3.85
C LEU A 3 -14.98 6.22 3.78
N HIS A 4 -14.38 5.76 4.87
CA HIS A 4 -12.94 5.54 4.98
C HIS A 4 -12.65 4.04 4.93
N PHE A 5 -11.87 3.60 3.95
CA PHE A 5 -11.37 2.23 3.84
C PHE A 5 -9.93 2.18 4.32
N PHE A 6 -9.70 1.47 5.42
CA PHE A 6 -8.35 1.16 5.90
C PHE A 6 -7.94 -0.22 5.38
N LEU A 7 -6.95 -0.26 4.49
CA LEU A 7 -6.44 -1.51 3.92
C LEU A 7 -5.24 -1.98 4.74
N GLY A 8 -5.17 -3.30 4.98
CA GLY A 8 -4.05 -3.93 5.68
C GLY A 8 -2.73 -3.84 4.91
N GLU A 9 -2.79 -3.71 3.59
CA GLU A 9 -1.64 -3.53 2.70
C GLU A 9 -2.03 -2.72 1.45
N ALA A 10 -1.04 -2.27 0.70
CA ALA A 10 -1.28 -1.52 -0.53
C ALA A 10 -1.59 -2.45 -1.71
N LEU A 11 -2.68 -2.19 -2.42
CA LEU A 11 -3.13 -2.93 -3.61
C LEU A 11 -2.03 -3.04 -4.67
N ASP A 12 -1.85 -4.22 -5.25
CA ASP A 12 -0.67 -4.58 -6.04
C ASP A 12 -0.50 -3.70 -7.29
N SER A 13 -1.61 -3.37 -7.94
CA SER A 13 -1.66 -2.59 -9.18
C SER A 13 -2.70 -1.47 -9.14
N GLY A 14 -2.50 -0.45 -9.99
CA GLY A 14 -3.49 0.63 -10.17
C GLY A 14 -4.82 0.13 -10.75
N ASP A 15 -4.80 -0.97 -11.51
CA ASP A 15 -6.00 -1.58 -12.08
C ASP A 15 -6.89 -2.24 -11.02
N GLU A 16 -6.29 -2.86 -10.01
CA GLU A 16 -7.03 -3.38 -8.85
C GLU A 16 -7.71 -2.27 -8.07
N ALA A 17 -7.01 -1.15 -7.84
CA ALA A 17 -7.59 0.03 -7.20
C ALA A 17 -8.78 0.58 -8.01
N LYS A 18 -8.64 0.66 -9.33
CA LYS A 18 -9.72 1.07 -10.23
C LYS A 18 -10.92 0.13 -10.16
N LEU A 19 -10.69 -1.18 -10.14
CA LEU A 19 -11.76 -2.17 -10.04
C LEU A 19 -12.49 -2.07 -8.69
N PHE A 20 -11.73 -1.87 -7.61
CA PHE A 20 -12.27 -1.67 -6.26
C PHE A 20 -13.15 -0.44 -6.18
N VAL A 21 -12.64 0.72 -6.62
CA VAL A 21 -13.40 1.99 -6.64
C VAL A 21 -14.67 1.85 -7.48
N ARG A 22 -14.59 1.22 -8.67
CA ARG A 22 -15.77 0.96 -9.51
C ARG A 22 -16.81 0.12 -8.80
N LYS A 23 -16.42 -0.96 -8.14
CA LYS A 23 -17.35 -1.82 -7.38
C LYS A 23 -18.03 -1.05 -6.26
N VAL A 24 -17.28 -0.25 -5.50
CA VAL A 24 -17.82 0.52 -4.37
C VAL A 24 -18.84 1.55 -4.85
N ILE A 25 -18.51 2.34 -5.88
CA ILE A 25 -19.40 3.40 -6.39
C ILE A 25 -20.65 2.82 -7.08
N ASN A 26 -20.51 1.67 -7.77
CA ASN A 26 -21.64 1.03 -8.42
C ASN A 26 -22.64 0.45 -7.41
N ASN A 27 -22.15 -0.05 -6.27
CA ASN A 27 -22.98 -0.71 -5.28
C ASN A 27 -23.53 0.26 -4.22
N TYR A 28 -22.88 1.42 -4.02
CA TYR A 28 -23.22 2.38 -2.98
C TYR A 28 -23.20 3.82 -3.52
N LYS A 29 -24.27 4.60 -3.26
CA LYS A 29 -24.34 6.03 -3.61
C LYS A 29 -23.57 6.90 -2.60
N ILE A 30 -22.24 6.83 -2.64
CA ILE A 30 -21.37 7.58 -1.74
C ILE A 30 -20.57 8.59 -2.57
N PRO A 31 -20.65 9.90 -2.26
CA PRO A 31 -19.99 10.93 -3.07
C PRO A 31 -18.48 11.01 -2.82
N TYR A 32 -17.99 10.46 -1.71
CA TYR A 32 -16.60 10.57 -1.30
C TYR A 32 -16.16 9.34 -0.53
N ILE A 33 -15.10 8.70 -1.02
CA ILE A 33 -14.43 7.57 -0.38
C ILE A 33 -12.94 7.88 -0.24
N THR A 34 -12.33 7.46 0.86
CA THR A 34 -10.89 7.49 1.00
C THR A 34 -10.38 6.07 1.17
N ILE A 35 -9.24 5.77 0.56
CA ILE A 35 -8.58 4.48 0.66
C ILE A 35 -7.20 4.74 1.25
N THR A 36 -6.96 4.20 2.44
CA THR A 36 -5.72 4.39 3.20
C THR A 36 -5.06 3.03 3.41
N PRO A 37 -4.07 2.68 2.60
CA PRO A 37 -3.28 1.48 2.82
C PRO A 37 -2.30 1.65 3.96
N THR A 38 -2.01 0.54 4.63
CA THR A 38 -1.00 0.48 5.69
C THR A 38 0.37 0.24 5.08
N PHE A 39 1.35 1.00 5.55
CA PHE A 39 2.75 0.86 5.19
C PHE A 39 3.62 0.80 6.44
N SER A 40 4.66 -0.01 6.38
CA SER A 40 5.77 0.02 7.32
C SER A 40 6.92 0.83 6.72
N ILE A 41 7.64 1.58 7.54
CA ILE A 41 8.80 2.37 7.11
C ILE A 41 10.09 1.76 7.67
N CYS A 42 11.06 1.53 6.79
CA CYS A 42 12.42 1.16 7.16
C CYS A 42 13.40 2.26 6.73
N THR A 43 14.38 2.57 7.57
CA THR A 43 15.43 3.57 7.27
C THR A 43 16.34 3.16 6.11
N ARG A 44 16.48 1.86 5.83
CA ARG A 44 17.34 1.33 4.77
C ARG A 44 16.60 1.06 3.46
N HIS A 45 15.40 0.49 3.54
CA HIS A 45 14.61 0.04 2.38
C HIS A 45 13.43 0.95 2.02
N GLY A 46 13.11 1.95 2.85
CA GLY A 46 12.02 2.89 2.57
C GLY A 46 10.64 2.34 2.94
N TYR A 47 9.64 2.64 2.11
CA TYR A 47 8.25 2.24 2.33
C TYR A 47 8.04 0.77 1.93
N ILE A 48 7.48 -0.01 2.85
CA ILE A 48 7.18 -1.43 2.71
C ILE A 48 5.66 -1.56 2.75
N ARG A 49 5.10 -2.34 1.82
CA ARG A 49 3.66 -2.60 1.77
C ARG A 49 3.26 -3.43 2.98
N GLY A 50 2.14 -3.07 3.62
CA GLY A 50 1.60 -3.86 4.72
C GLY A 50 2.21 -3.54 6.08
N LYS A 51 1.67 -4.21 7.11
CA LYS A 51 2.15 -4.09 8.49
C LYS A 51 3.23 -5.12 8.76
N HIS A 52 4.46 -4.64 8.89
CA HIS A 52 5.63 -5.44 9.28
C HIS A 52 6.28 -4.84 10.54
N ASP A 53 6.45 -5.67 11.58
CA ASP A 53 7.14 -5.29 12.83
C ASP A 53 8.66 -5.19 12.63
N TYR A 54 9.21 -5.97 11.69
CA TYR A 54 10.61 -5.97 11.27
C TYR A 54 10.70 -5.92 9.75
N CYS A 55 11.74 -5.28 9.20
CA CYS A 55 11.90 -5.16 7.76
C CYS A 55 12.29 -6.51 7.13
N PRO A 56 11.45 -7.13 6.27
CA PRO A 56 11.76 -8.43 5.67
C PRO A 56 13.05 -8.38 4.83
N TYR A 57 13.32 -7.24 4.19
CA TYR A 57 14.52 -7.04 3.40
C TYR A 57 15.80 -6.94 4.23
N CYS A 58 15.74 -6.33 5.43
CA CYS A 58 16.88 -6.29 6.34
C CYS A 58 17.21 -7.70 6.85
N ASP A 59 16.17 -8.47 7.19
CA ASP A 59 16.35 -9.83 7.70
C ASP A 59 16.88 -10.76 6.60
N GLU A 60 16.41 -10.63 5.36
CA GLU A 60 16.95 -11.37 4.20
C GLU A 60 18.42 -11.03 3.91
N GLU A 61 18.81 -9.75 4.02
CA GLU A 61 20.20 -9.33 3.88
C GLU A 61 21.12 -9.93 4.95
N LEU A 62 20.64 -10.00 6.21
CA LEU A 62 21.37 -10.64 7.31
C LEU A 62 21.47 -12.16 7.12
N ALA A 63 20.47 -12.78 6.50
CA ALA A 63 20.42 -14.22 6.21
C ALA A 63 21.18 -14.62 4.92
N GLY A 64 21.80 -13.68 4.20
CA GLY A 64 22.61 -13.96 3.01
C GLY A 64 21.82 -14.11 1.70
N GLY A 65 20.54 -13.74 1.69
CA GLY A 65 19.66 -13.79 0.52
C GLY A 65 19.75 -12.51 -0.31
N LYS A 66 19.99 -12.63 -1.62
CA LYS A 66 19.95 -11.52 -2.58
C LYS A 66 18.56 -10.89 -2.59
N GLY A 67 18.38 -9.76 -1.90
CA GLY A 67 17.13 -9.01 -1.86
C GLY A 67 16.64 -8.64 -3.25
N LYS A 68 15.46 -9.18 -3.64
CA LYS A 68 14.74 -8.73 -4.83
C LYS A 68 14.26 -7.31 -4.57
N LYS A 69 14.76 -6.36 -5.37
CA LYS A 69 14.23 -4.99 -5.42
C LYS A 69 12.81 -5.06 -5.98
N GLU A 70 11.81 -5.13 -5.11
CA GLU A 70 10.45 -4.78 -5.53
C GLU A 70 10.39 -3.28 -5.75
N ASN A 71 10.05 -2.90 -6.98
CA ASN A 71 9.89 -1.51 -7.39
C ASN A 71 8.66 -0.94 -6.69
N VAL A 72 8.85 -0.43 -5.47
CA VAL A 72 7.79 0.29 -4.76
C VAL A 72 7.61 1.63 -5.46
N ASN A 73 6.66 1.61 -6.39
CA ASN A 73 6.13 2.76 -7.08
C ASN A 73 5.80 3.82 -6.02
N LYS A 74 6.48 4.96 -6.12
CA LYS A 74 6.35 6.09 -5.20
C LYS A 74 4.86 6.46 -5.17
N PRO A 75 4.13 6.29 -4.06
CA PRO A 75 2.77 6.78 -4.02
C PRO A 75 2.87 8.30 -4.13
N ASP A 76 2.34 8.86 -5.21
CA ASP A 76 2.15 10.29 -5.43
C ASP A 76 1.10 10.84 -4.43
N PHE A 77 1.36 10.64 -3.14
CA PHE A 77 0.50 11.02 -2.03
C PHE A 77 1.04 12.24 -1.28
N PHE A 78 2.00 12.96 -1.86
CA PHE A 78 2.27 14.31 -1.40
C PHE A 78 1.22 15.25 -2.03
N LEU A 79 0.11 15.39 -1.32
CA LEU A 79 -0.75 16.57 -1.41
C LEU A 79 0.10 17.78 -1.02
N SER A 80 0.68 18.46 -2.03
CA SER A 80 1.25 19.82 -2.07
C SER A 80 2.43 19.86 -3.04
#